data_AF-A0A820Q4J6-F1
#
_entry.id   AF-A0A820Q4J6-F1
#
_cell.length_a   1.000
_cell.length_b   1.000
_cell.length_c   1.000
_cell.angle_alpha   90.00
_cell.angle_beta   90.00
_cell.angle_gamma   90.00
#
_symmetry.space_group_name_H-M   'P 1'
#
loop_
_entity.id
_entity.type
_entity.pdbx_description
1 polymer ?
#
loop_
_entity_poly.entity_id
_entity_poly.type
_entity_poly.pdbx_seq_one_letter_code
_entity_poly.pdbx_strand_id
1 'polypeptide(L)'
;MSSSSVSSDLLMAPAQLNIYLGLLIYITGFIGSIGNLIVYRSRSLRIRACSIYLFWEALVDLIYLNSVLLTRILQKGFGISITSRSDVLCKIRQFASSYGNQLVVTFLALATLDRILLAQRST
;
A
#
# COMPACT_ATOMS: atom_id res chain seq x y z
N MET A 1 -32.23 7.87 -30.51
CA MET A 1 -31.42 8.76 -29.65
C MET A 1 -31.26 8.16 -28.24
N SER A 2 -30.90 6.88 -28.14
CA SER A 2 -30.94 6.15 -26.85
C SER A 2 -29.82 5.12 -26.68
N SER A 3 -28.99 4.87 -27.69
CA SER A 3 -27.86 3.93 -27.62
C SER A 3 -26.54 4.60 -27.19
N SER A 4 -26.39 5.90 -27.45
CA SER A 4 -25.20 6.68 -27.08
C SER A 4 -25.16 7.08 -25.61
N SER A 5 -26.32 7.32 -24.96
CA SER A 5 -26.41 7.71 -23.55
C SER A 5 -26.12 6.54 -22.58
N VAL A 6 -26.69 5.36 -22.85
CA VAL A 6 -26.49 4.15 -22.02
C VAL A 6 -25.02 3.72 -22.00
N SER A 7 -24.30 3.92 -23.10
CA SER A 7 -22.87 3.63 -23.20
C SER A 7 -22.03 4.56 -22.30
N SER A 8 -22.37 5.85 -22.24
CA SER A 8 -21.70 6.83 -21.36
C SER A 8 -21.98 6.59 -19.88
N ASP A 9 -23.20 6.19 -19.50
CA ASP A 9 -23.55 5.90 -18.11
C ASP A 9 -22.80 4.65 -17.58
N LEU A 10 -22.66 3.61 -18.41
CA LEU A 10 -21.89 2.40 -18.10
C LEU A 10 -20.38 2.67 -17.98
N LEU A 11 -19.86 3.66 -18.71
CA LEU A 11 -18.46 4.09 -18.65
C LEU A 11 -18.16 4.98 -17.42
N MET A 12 -19.15 5.72 -16.92
CA MET A 12 -18.98 6.60 -15.76
C MET A 12 -19.08 5.86 -14.41
N ALA A 13 -19.91 4.82 -14.33
CA ALA A 13 -20.06 4.00 -13.12
C ALA A 13 -18.74 3.45 -12.53
N PRO A 14 -17.83 2.82 -13.31
CA PRO A 14 -16.57 2.28 -12.77
C PRO A 14 -15.59 3.38 -12.34
N ALA A 15 -15.64 4.55 -12.97
CA ALA A 15 -14.75 5.65 -12.63
C ALA A 15 -15.04 6.23 -11.25
N GLN A 16 -16.33 6.45 -10.94
CA GLN A 16 -16.76 6.93 -9.63
C GLN A 16 -16.53 5.88 -8.55
N LEU A 17 -16.88 4.62 -8.81
CA LEU A 17 -16.71 3.53 -7.87
C LEU A 17 -15.23 3.34 -7.49
N ASN A 18 -14.32 3.42 -8.46
CA ASN A 18 -12.88 3.34 -8.23
C ASN A 18 -12.32 4.49 -7.36
N ILE A 19 -12.94 5.67 -7.38
CA ILE A 19 -12.55 6.79 -6.52
C ILE A 19 -13.00 6.54 -5.08
N TYR A 20 -14.27 6.17 -4.86
CA TYR A 20 -14.78 5.86 -3.52
C TYR A 20 -14.07 4.66 -2.89
N LEU A 21 -13.88 3.58 -3.66
CA LEU A 21 -13.14 2.41 -3.21
C LEU A 21 -11.68 2.76 -2.90
N GLY A 22 -11.04 3.56 -3.77
CA GLY A 22 -9.68 4.04 -3.56
C GLY A 22 -9.52 4.89 -2.29
N LEU A 23 -10.49 5.75 -1.98
CA LEU A 23 -10.52 6.55 -0.75
C LEU A 23 -10.69 5.67 0.49
N LEU A 24 -11.60 4.69 0.43
CA LEU A 24 -11.82 3.76 1.53
C LEU A 24 -10.53 2.97 1.82
N ILE A 25 -9.94 2.37 0.78
CA ILE A 25 -8.66 1.64 0.87
C ILE A 25 -7.55 2.53 1.42
N TYR A 26 -7.49 3.80 1.00
CA TYR A 26 -6.52 4.75 1.53
C TYR A 26 -6.69 4.96 3.04
N ILE A 27 -7.90 5.23 3.51
CA ILE A 27 -8.19 5.47 4.93
C ILE A 27 -7.86 4.22 5.76
N THR A 28 -8.39 3.05 5.35
CA THR A 28 -8.17 1.80 6.10
C THR A 28 -6.71 1.38 6.05
N GLY A 29 -6.04 1.51 4.91
CA GLY A 29 -4.63 1.20 4.74
C GLY A 29 -3.72 2.12 5.56
N PHE A 30 -4.05 3.41 5.61
CA PHE A 30 -3.28 4.38 6.39
C PHE A 30 -3.41 4.13 7.89
N ILE A 31 -4.63 3.91 8.38
CA ILE A 31 -4.89 3.56 9.79
C ILE A 31 -4.18 2.23 10.14
N GLY A 32 -4.30 1.21 9.28
CA GLY A 32 -3.64 -0.09 9.49
C GLY A 32 -2.13 0.02 9.54
N SER A 33 -1.52 0.77 8.60
CA SER A 33 -0.07 0.96 8.55
C SER A 33 0.46 1.73 9.78
N ILE A 34 -0.26 2.75 10.24
CA ILE A 34 0.08 3.47 11.48
C ILE A 34 -0.06 2.55 12.70
N GLY A 35 -1.13 1.76 12.78
CA GLY A 35 -1.32 0.78 13.83
C GLY A 35 -0.15 -0.20 13.92
N ASN A 36 0.25 -0.77 12.78
CA ASN A 36 1.41 -1.64 12.67
C ASN A 36 2.70 -0.94 13.12
N LEU A 37 2.93 0.30 12.69
CA LEU A 37 4.09 1.08 13.08
C LEU A 37 4.16 1.32 14.60
N ILE A 38 3.02 1.62 15.25
CA ILE A 38 2.93 1.81 16.70
C ILE A 38 3.23 0.50 17.43
N VAL A 39 2.64 -0.62 16.99
CA VAL A 39 2.84 -1.94 17.59
C VAL A 39 4.31 -2.36 17.50
N TYR A 40 4.93 -2.27 16.32
CA TYR A 40 6.33 -2.65 16.13
C TYR A 40 7.32 -1.68 16.78
N ARG A 41 6.90 -0.44 17.07
CA ARG A 41 7.70 0.49 17.86
C ARG A 41 7.81 0.08 19.33
N SER A 42 6.92 -0.78 19.84
CA SER A 42 6.99 -1.26 21.22
C SER A 42 8.26 -2.09 21.48
N ARG A 43 8.99 -1.76 22.55
CA ARG A 43 10.33 -2.30 22.89
C ARG A 43 10.32 -3.82 23.09
N SER A 44 9.17 -4.39 23.45
CA SER A 44 8.97 -5.83 23.65
C SER A 44 9.09 -6.65 22.35
N LEU A 45 8.72 -6.06 21.21
CA LEU A 45 8.70 -6.76 19.91
C LEU A 45 10.01 -6.65 19.13
N ARG A 46 10.82 -5.60 19.36
CA ARG A 46 12.12 -5.39 18.68
C ARG A 46 13.19 -6.44 18.99
N ILE A 47 12.95 -7.31 19.98
CA ILE A 47 13.86 -8.40 20.33
C ILE A 47 13.89 -9.46 19.23
N ARG A 48 12.83 -9.57 18.41
CA ARG A 48 12.72 -10.56 17.33
C ARG A 48 13.02 -9.90 15.98
N ALA A 49 13.90 -10.53 15.19
CA ALA A 49 14.24 -10.09 13.84
C ALA A 49 12.99 -9.91 12.95
N CYS A 50 12.01 -10.80 13.11
CA CYS A 50 10.68 -10.73 12.49
C CYS A 50 10.00 -9.35 12.63
N SER A 51 10.06 -8.72 13.81
CA SER A 51 9.40 -7.43 14.04
C SER A 51 10.09 -6.27 13.34
N ILE A 52 11.38 -6.37 13.04
CA ILE A 52 12.12 -5.33 12.31
C ILE A 52 11.74 -5.37 10.83
N TYR A 53 11.58 -6.56 10.26
CA TYR A 53 11.11 -6.73 8.88
C TYR A 53 9.70 -6.18 8.68
N LEU A 54 8.77 -6.50 9.58
CA LEU A 54 7.40 -5.99 9.53
C LEU A 54 7.30 -4.48 9.79
N PHE A 55 8.24 -3.90 10.55
CA PHE A 55 8.34 -2.45 10.71
C PHE A 55 8.72 -1.76 9.39
N TRP A 56 9.70 -2.30 8.67
CA TRP A 56 10.10 -1.77 7.36
C TRP A 56 9.01 -1.94 6.31
N GLU A 57 8.30 -3.07 6.32
CA GLU A 57 7.12 -3.29 5.49
C GLU A 57 6.05 -2.20 5.73
N ALA A 58 5.65 -1.97 6.99
CA ALA A 58 4.66 -0.96 7.34
C ALA A 58 5.08 0.47 6.90
N LEU A 59 6.38 0.78 6.94
CA LEU A 59 6.91 2.05 6.44
C LEU A 59 6.81 2.16 4.92
N VAL A 60 7.15 1.09 4.20
CA VAL A 60 7.05 1.03 2.73
C VAL A 60 5.59 1.14 2.29
N ASP A 61 4.65 0.49 2.96
CA ASP A 61 3.22 0.59 2.68
C ASP A 61 2.70 2.02 2.89
N LEU A 62 3.16 2.69 3.94
CA LEU A 62 2.79 4.08 4.20
C LEU A 62 3.30 5.02 3.09
N ILE A 63 4.53 4.81 2.61
CA ILE A 63 5.10 5.54 1.46
C ILE A 63 4.32 5.22 0.19
N TYR A 64 3.95 3.97 -0.04
CA TYR A 64 3.18 3.53 -1.21
C TYR A 64 1.79 4.19 -1.23
N LEU A 65 1.06 4.16 -0.11
CA LEU A 65 -0.26 4.78 0.01
C LEU A 65 -0.22 6.28 -0.28
N ASN A 66 0.79 6.99 0.25
CA ASN A 66 0.97 8.42 0.02
C ASN A 66 1.47 8.77 -1.39
N SER A 67 2.29 7.92 -2.01
CA SER A 67 2.87 8.22 -3.33
C SER A 67 1.99 7.76 -4.48
N VAL A 68 1.29 6.64 -4.33
CA VAL A 68 0.52 5.99 -5.40
C VAL A 68 -0.96 6.25 -5.27
N LEU A 69 -1.57 5.94 -4.12
CA LEU A 69 -3.02 6.07 -3.95
C LEU A 69 -3.44 7.54 -3.87
N LEU A 70 -2.76 8.34 -3.05
CA LEU A 70 -3.06 9.76 -2.88
C LEU A 70 -2.91 10.53 -4.21
N THR A 71 -1.85 10.28 -4.98
CA THR A 71 -1.68 10.92 -6.29
C THR A 71 -2.74 10.48 -7.29
N ARG A 72 -3.18 9.22 -7.26
CA ARG A 72 -4.31 8.74 -8.08
C ARG A 72 -5.62 9.44 -7.72
N ILE A 73 -5.89 9.63 -6.42
CA ILE A 73 -7.08 10.32 -5.93
C ILE A 73 -7.04 11.80 -6.32
N LEU A 74 -5.88 12.47 -6.19
CA LEU A 74 -5.74 13.86 -6.63
C LEU A 74 -5.90 14.03 -8.15
N GLN A 75 -5.35 13.11 -8.93
CA GLN A 75 -5.48 13.16 -10.39
C GLN A 75 -6.92 12.89 -10.85
N LYS A 76 -7.56 11.82 -10.37
CA LYS A 76 -8.90 11.44 -10.82
C LYS A 76 -10.03 12.21 -10.15
N GLY A 77 -9.84 12.60 -8.89
CA GLY A 77 -10.85 13.31 -8.10
C GLY A 77 -10.81 14.82 -8.27
N PHE A 78 -9.61 15.42 -8.35
CA PHE A 78 -9.44 16.87 -8.43
C PHE A 78 -8.87 17.37 -9.78
N GLY A 79 -8.50 16.45 -10.69
CA GLY A 79 -7.90 16.83 -11.98
C GLY A 79 -6.47 17.37 -11.87
N ILE A 80 -5.81 17.22 -10.72
CA ILE A 80 -4.48 17.80 -10.47
C ILE A 80 -3.39 16.79 -10.87
N SER A 81 -2.74 17.05 -12.01
CA SER A 81 -1.65 16.23 -12.55
C SER A 81 -0.31 16.47 -11.85
N ILE A 82 -0.17 16.04 -10.59
CA ILE A 82 1.13 16.13 -9.87
C ILE A 82 2.18 15.22 -10.51
N THR A 83 1.78 14.07 -11.04
CA THR A 83 2.69 13.05 -11.58
C THR A 83 3.36 13.45 -12.90
N SER A 84 2.75 14.34 -13.69
CA SER A 84 3.38 14.90 -14.90
C SER A 84 4.33 16.04 -14.59
N ARG A 85 4.29 16.58 -13.37
CA ARG A 85 5.12 17.72 -12.93
C ARG A 85 6.39 17.28 -12.20
N SER A 86 6.47 16.02 -11.76
CA SER A 86 7.62 15.49 -11.03
C SER A 86 7.96 14.06 -11.44
N ASP A 87 9.06 13.90 -12.18
CA ASP A 87 9.61 12.59 -12.57
C ASP A 87 9.96 11.72 -11.36
N VAL A 88 10.31 12.35 -10.24
CA VAL A 88 10.65 11.68 -8.99
C VAL A 88 9.45 10.90 -8.45
N LEU A 89 8.26 11.51 -8.41
CA LEU A 89 7.04 10.83 -7.96
C LEU A 89 6.61 9.70 -8.89
N CYS A 90 6.83 9.86 -10.20
CA CYS A 90 6.56 8.81 -11.18
C CYS A 90 7.47 7.58 -10.95
N LYS A 91 8.78 7.81 -10.75
CA LYS A 91 9.75 6.74 -10.44
C LYS A 91 9.47 6.08 -9.09
N ILE A 92 9.18 6.85 -8.04
CA ILE A 92 8.82 6.32 -6.72
C ILE A 92 7.57 5.44 -6.82
N ARG A 93 6.56 5.85 -7.59
CA ARG A 93 5.36 5.05 -7.81
C ARG A 93 5.66 3.71 -8.48
N GLN A 94 6.46 3.72 -9.55
CA GLN A 94 6.81 2.50 -10.27
C GLN A 94 7.68 1.56 -9.43
N PHE A 95 8.61 2.14 -8.65
CA PHE A 95 9.41 1.42 -7.68
C PHE A 95 8.53 0.79 -6.59
N ALA A 96 7.73 1.60 -5.89
CA ALA A 96 6.91 1.12 -4.78
C ALA A 96 5.91 0.04 -5.23
N SER A 97 5.34 0.12 -6.44
CA SER A 97 4.41 -0.90 -6.93
C SER A 97 5.09 -2.23 -7.29
N SER A 98 6.34 -2.20 -7.77
CA SER A 98 7.04 -3.43 -8.19
C SER A 98 7.76 -4.08 -7.02
N TYR A 99 8.46 -3.27 -6.23
CA TYR A 99 9.28 -3.74 -5.11
C TYR A 99 8.44 -3.99 -3.85
N GLY A 100 7.35 -3.24 -3.63
CA GLY A 100 6.49 -3.45 -2.46
C GLY A 100 5.96 -4.89 -2.38
N ASN A 101 5.43 -5.41 -3.49
CA ASN A 101 4.89 -6.77 -3.52
C ASN A 101 5.97 -7.85 -3.29
N GLN A 102 7.17 -7.65 -3.83
CA GLN A 102 8.30 -8.56 -3.61
C GLN A 102 8.80 -8.51 -2.16
N LEU A 103 8.82 -7.32 -1.55
CA LEU A 103 9.25 -7.13 -0.17
C LEU A 103 8.29 -7.81 0.81
N VAL A 104 6.97 -7.69 0.61
CA VAL A 104 5.96 -8.36 1.45
C VAL A 104 6.17 -9.88 1.45
N VAL A 105 6.28 -10.48 0.26
CA VAL A 105 6.50 -11.94 0.14
C VAL A 105 7.81 -12.37 0.78
N THR A 106 8.88 -11.60 0.56
CA THR A 106 10.20 -11.91 1.10
C THR A 106 10.20 -11.80 2.63
N PHE A 107 9.63 -10.74 3.19
CA PHE A 107 9.55 -10.57 4.65
C PHE A 107 8.66 -11.62 5.32
N LEU A 108 7.56 -12.02 4.68
CA LEU A 108 6.71 -13.12 5.18
C LEU A 108 7.47 -14.46 5.16
N ALA A 109 8.24 -14.73 4.10
CA ALA A 109 9.10 -15.92 4.04
C ALA A 109 10.17 -15.90 5.14
N LEU A 110 10.87 -14.78 5.35
CA LEU A 110 11.84 -14.65 6.44
C LEU A 110 11.18 -14.80 7.82
N ALA A 111 9.98 -14.24 8.01
CA ALA A 111 9.24 -14.35 9.27
C ALA A 111 8.82 -15.80 9.58
N THR A 112 8.40 -16.56 8.57
CA THR A 112 8.06 -17.98 8.75
C THR A 112 9.30 -18.83 9.02
N LEU A 113 10.42 -18.57 8.35
CA LEU A 113 11.70 -19.23 8.62
C LEU A 113 12.19 -18.98 10.05
N ASP A 114 12.15 -17.73 10.52
CA ASP A 114 12.52 -17.36 11.90
C ASP A 114 11.67 -18.14 12.92
N ARG A 115 10.36 -18.25 12.68
CA ARG A 115 9.46 -19.03 13.55
C ARG A 115 9.75 -20.53 13.54
N ILE A 116 10.05 -21.10 12.38
CA ILE A 116 10.37 -22.54 12.26
C ILE A 116 11.68 -22.84 12.98
N LEU A 117 12.72 -22.04 12.78
CA LEU A 117 14.02 -22.21 13.44
C LEU A 117 13.91 -22.14 14.97
N LEU A 118 13.09 -21.20 15.48
CA LEU A 118 12.81 -21.11 16.91
C LEU A 118 12.05 -22.33 17.44
N ALA A 119 11.06 -22.83 16.68
CA ALA A 119 10.30 -24.02 17.07
C ALA A 119 11.16 -25.30 17.10
N GLN A 120 12.10 -25.44 16.16
CA GLN A 120 13.03 -26.57 16.12
C GLN A 120 14.02 -26.54 17.31
N ARG A 121 14.44 -25.36 17.76
CA ARG A 121 15.36 -25.23 18.91
C ARG A 121 14.72 -25.58 20.26
N SER A 122 13.39 -25.56 20.36
CA SER A 122 12.65 -25.91 21.58
C SER A 122 12.27 -27.39 21.68
N THR A 123 12.62 -28.21 20.69
CA THR A 123 12.43 -29.67 20.70
C THR A 123 13.77 -30.36 20.90
#